data_AF-A0A1G8CLU4-F1
#
_entry.id   AF-A0A1G8CLU4-F1
#
_cell.length_a   1.000
_cell.length_b   1.000
_cell.length_c   1.000
_cell.angle_alpha   90.00
_cell.angle_beta   90.00
_cell.angle_gamma   90.00
#
_symmetry.space_group_name_H-M   'P 1'
#
loop_
_entity.id
_entity.type
_entity.pdbx_description
1 polymer ?
#
loop_
_entity_poly.entity_id
_entity_poly.type
_entity_poly.pdbx_seq_one_letter_code
_entity_poly.pdbx_strand_id
1 'polypeptide(L)' 'PRQIVAYSDLVFGFQCHMELTKDVVALLIENDDFSEAANYRFVDEPEVLMNHDYDEMNQKLHEFLDKLAKAYHA' A
#
# COMPACT_ATOMS: atom_id res chain seq x y z
N PRO A 1 -3.13 13.66 -7.20
CA PRO A 1 -2.28 13.23 -6.07
C PRO A 1 -1.08 12.45 -6.64
N ARG A 2 0.13 12.64 -6.10
CA ARG A 2 1.33 11.93 -6.56
C ARG A 2 1.51 10.68 -5.68
N GLN A 3 0.95 9.55 -6.11
CA GLN A 3 0.99 8.29 -5.34
C GLN A 3 2.24 7.47 -5.61
N ILE A 4 2.75 7.53 -6.84
CA ILE A 4 3.99 6.86 -7.25
C ILE A 4 4.80 7.87 -8.05
N VAL A 5 6.08 8.03 -7.73
CA VAL A 5 7.01 8.98 -8.39
C VAL A 5 8.32 8.28 -8.71
N ALA A 6 8.76 8.37 -9.95
CA ALA A 6 10.13 8.03 -10.35
C ALA A 6 11.01 9.27 -10.21
N TYR A 7 12.02 9.22 -9.35
CA TYR A 7 12.99 10.30 -9.17
C TYR A 7 14.18 10.15 -10.13
N SER A 8 14.54 8.90 -10.45
CA SER A 8 15.51 8.53 -11.49
C SER A 8 15.24 7.08 -11.95
N ASP A 9 16.03 6.55 -12.88
CA ASP A 9 15.82 5.25 -13.52
C ASP A 9 15.66 4.07 -12.54
N LEU A 10 16.26 4.15 -11.35
CA LEU A 10 16.22 3.10 -10.33
C LEU A 10 15.72 3.58 -8.97
N VAL A 11 15.26 4.84 -8.85
CA VAL A 11 14.84 5.44 -7.58
C VAL A 11 13.38 5.84 -7.68
N PHE A 12 12.53 5.16 -6.91
CA PHE A 12 11.08 5.34 -6.91
C PHE A 12 10.56 5.58 -5.50
N GLY A 13 9.56 6.44 -5.36
CA GLY A 13 8.82 6.65 -4.13
C GLY A 13 7.37 6.23 -4.29
N PHE A 14 6.87 5.50 -3.29
CA PHE A 14 5.48 5.07 -3.18
C PHE A 14 4.89 5.72 -1.93
N GLN A 15 3.89 6.57 -2.12
CA GLN A 15 3.09 7.11 -1.01
C GLN A 15 1.99 6.13 -0.60
N CYS A 16 1.54 5.27 -1.52
CA CYS A 16 0.60 4.20 -1.24
C CYS A 16 1.34 2.96 -0.73
N HIS A 17 0.69 2.21 0.17
CA HIS A 17 1.27 1.02 0.78
C HIS A 17 0.83 -0.24 0.05
N MET A 18 1.56 -0.60 -1.02
CA MET A 18 1.27 -1.79 -1.82
C MET A 18 1.72 -3.10 -1.16
N GLU A 19 2.45 -3.00 -0.06
CA GLU A 19 3.03 -4.06 0.74
C GLU A 19 2.14 -4.55 1.89
N LEU A 20 0.97 -3.93 2.10
CA LEU A 20 0.07 -4.31 3.19
C LEU A 20 -0.42 -5.74 3.05
N THR A 21 -0.54 -6.41 4.19
CA THR A 21 -1.20 -7.71 4.34
C THR A 21 -2.30 -7.60 5.39
N LYS A 22 -3.22 -8.57 5.46
CA LYS A 22 -4.29 -8.55 6.46
C LYS A 22 -3.76 -8.49 7.89
N ASP A 23 -2.66 -9.18 8.18
CA ASP A 23 -2.06 -9.19 9.52
C ASP A 23 -1.49 -7.81 9.89
N VAL A 24 -0.80 -7.16 8.95
CA VAL A 24 -0.27 -5.80 9.17
C VAL A 24 -1.41 -4.80 9.33
N VAL A 25 -2.45 -4.90 8.51
CA VAL A 25 -3.63 -4.02 8.59
C VAL A 25 -4.37 -4.19 9.92
N ALA A 26 -4.51 -5.41 10.42
CA ALA A 26 -5.09 -5.66 11.74
C ALA A 26 -4.30 -4.95 12.86
N LEU A 27 -2.97 -5.01 12.81
CA LEU A 27 -2.11 -4.31 13.77
C LEU A 27 -2.22 -2.79 13.65
N LEU A 28 -2.36 -2.25 12.43
CA LEU A 28 -2.59 -0.82 12.23
C LEU A 28 -3.92 -0.39 12.83
N ILE A 29 -4.99 -1.15 12.57
CA ILE A 29 -6.32 -0.89 13.13
C ILE A 29 -6.29 -0.88 14.66
N GLU A 30 -5.57 -1.81 15.29
CA GLU A 30 -5.46 -1.88 16.76
C GLU A 30 -4.78 -0.63 17.37
N ASN A 31 -3.92 0.06 16.60
CA ASN A 31 -3.12 1.18 17.08
C ASN A 31 -3.63 2.56 16.59
N ASP A 32 -4.75 2.61 15.88
CA ASP A 32 -5.33 3.86 15.35
C ASP A 32 -6.70 4.19 15.98
N ASP A 33 -7.08 5.47 15.90
CA ASP A 33 -8.38 5.95 16.37
C ASP A 33 -9.33 6.19 15.20
N PHE A 34 -10.37 5.35 15.10
CA PHE A 34 -11.40 5.41 14.06
C PHE A 34 -12.65 6.18 14.49
N SER A 35 -12.66 6.82 15.66
CA SER A 35 -13.84 7.53 16.18
C SER A 35 -14.37 8.64 15.25
N GLU A 36 -13.49 9.22 14.43
CA GLU A 36 -13.83 10.22 13.42
C GLU A 36 -13.78 9.71 11.98
N ALA A 37 -13.57 8.40 11.74
CA ALA A 37 -13.44 7.84 10.40
C ALA A 37 -14.60 8.24 9.47
N ALA A 38 -15.84 8.14 9.98
CA ALA A 38 -17.06 8.56 9.28
C ALA A 38 -17.10 10.05 8.86
N ASN A 39 -16.28 10.92 9.46
CA ASN A 39 -16.21 12.34 9.10
C ASN A 39 -15.35 12.60 7.85
N TYR A 40 -14.58 11.61 7.39
CA TYR A 40 -13.63 11.75 6.29
C TYR A 40 -14.00 10.87 5.09
N ARG A 41 -14.15 11.48 3.92
CA ARG A 41 -14.58 10.80 2.67
C ARG A 41 -13.72 9.60 2.25
N PHE A 42 -12.44 9.59 2.60
CA PHE A 42 -11.47 8.60 2.12
C PHE A 42 -10.87 7.77 3.27
N VAL A 43 -11.53 7.74 4.43
CA VAL A 43 -11.15 6.89 5.55
C VAL A 43 -12.19 5.79 5.64
N ASP A 44 -11.76 4.55 5.39
CA ASP A 44 -12.60 3.38 5.51
C ASP A 44 -12.67 2.91 6.97
N GLU A 45 -13.82 2.35 7.34
CA GLU A 45 -14.01 1.71 8.64
C GLU A 45 -13.18 0.41 8.76
N PRO A 46 -12.79 -0.01 9.98
CA PRO A 46 -11.98 -1.21 10.19
C PRO A 46 -12.51 -2.48 9.52
N GLU A 47 -13.84 -2.69 9.52
CA GLU A 47 -14.46 -3.85 8.90
C GLU A 47 -14.27 -3.88 7.38
N VAL A 48 -14.30 -2.72 6.72
CA VAL A 48 -14.09 -2.61 5.28
C VAL A 48 -12.62 -2.92 4.95
N LEU A 49 -11.69 -2.33 5.71
CA LEU A 49 -10.24 -2.58 5.56
C LEU A 49 -9.90 -4.07 5.68
N MET A 50 -10.47 -4.79 6.66
CA MET A 50 -10.20 -6.22 6.85
C MET A 50 -10.77 -7.12 5.74
N ASN A 51 -11.79 -6.63 5.02
CA ASN A 51 -12.42 -7.33 3.91
C ASN A 51 -11.73 -7.08 2.56
N HIS A 52 -10.81 -6.12 2.47
CA HIS A 52 -10.04 -5.92 1.26
C HIS A 52 -9.16 -7.14 0.92
N ASP A 53 -9.03 -7.37 -0.38
CA ASP A 53 -8.07 -8.31 -0.93
C ASP A 53 -6.77 -7.56 -1.24
N TYR A 54 -5.75 -7.82 -0.44
CA TYR A 54 -4.44 -7.20 -0.58
C TYR A 54 -3.52 -7.97 -1.54
N ASP A 55 -3.89 -9.19 -1.94
CA ASP A 55 -3.01 -10.06 -2.73
C ASP A 55 -2.79 -9.50 -4.13
N GLU A 56 -3.82 -8.92 -4.76
CA GLU A 56 -3.69 -8.30 -6.08
C GLU A 56 -2.66 -7.16 -6.05
N MET A 57 -2.74 -6.31 -5.02
CA MET A 57 -1.83 -5.19 -4.84
C MET A 57 -0.40 -5.65 -4.55
N ASN A 58 -0.23 -6.67 -3.69
CA ASN A 58 1.08 -7.28 -3.40
C ASN A 58 1.69 -7.89 -4.67
N GLN A 59 0.91 -8.59 -5.50
CA GLN A 59 1.38 -9.15 -6.76
C GLN A 59 1.90 -8.06 -7.70
N LYS A 60 1.21 -6.92 -7.79
CA LYS A 60 1.68 -5.79 -8.61
C LYS A 60 2.97 -5.18 -8.07
N LEU A 61 3.12 -5.09 -6.75
CA LEU A 61 4.39 -4.66 -6.14
C LEU A 61 5.52 -5.65 -6.47
N HIS A 62 5.29 -6.95 -6.34
CA HIS A 62 6.29 -7.98 -6.68
C HIS A 62 6.72 -7.90 -8.16
N GLU A 63 5.76 -7.81 -9.09
CA GLU A 63 6.06 -7.64 -10.52
C GLU A 63 6.90 -6.38 -10.80
N PHE A 64 6.60 -5.28 -10.11
CA PHE A 64 7.36 -4.04 -10.22
C PHE A 64 8.80 -4.22 -9.71
N LEU A 65 8.97 -4.81 -8.52
CA LEU A 65 10.28 -5.04 -7.91
C LEU A 65 11.13 -6.01 -8.75
N ASP A 66 10.54 -7.06 -9.32
CA ASP A 66 11.22 -7.99 -10.22
C ASP A 66 11.78 -7.28 -11.47
N LYS A 67 11.00 -6.35 -12.04
CA LYS A 67 11.42 -5.54 -13.20
C LYS A 67 12.53 -4.57 -12.80
N LEU A 68 12.40 -3.93 -11.64
CA LEU A 68 13.40 -2.99 -11.12
C LEU A 68 14.73 -3.70 -10.85
N ALA A 69 14.70 -4.88 -10.22
CA ALA A 69 15.89 -5.69 -9.97
C ALA A 69 16.57 -6.11 -11.29
N LYS A 70 15.79 -6.54 -12.30
CA LYS A 70 16.33 -6.85 -13.63
C LYS A 70 17.00 -5.64 -14.27
N ALA A 71 16.41 -4.46 -14.17
CA ALA A 71 16.97 -3.23 -14.70
C ALA A 71 18.27 -2.82 -13.97
N TYR A 72 18.37 -3.05 -12.66
CA TYR A 72 19.59 -2.80 -11.89
C TYR A 72 20.76 -3.73 -12.26
N HIS A 73 20.46 -4.96 -12.70
CA HIS A 73 21.47 -5.95 -13.09
C HIS A 73 21.89 -5.90 -14.57
N ALA A 74 21.22 -5.10 -15.40
CA ALA A 74 21.51 -4.95 -16.82
C ALA A 74 22.64 -3.94 -17.07
#